data_AF-A0A6A5ZWU5-F1
#
_entry.id   AF-A0A6A5ZWU5-F1
#
_cell.length_a   1.000
_cell.length_b   1.000
_cell.length_c   1.000
_cell.angle_alpha   90.00
_cell.angle_beta   90.00
_cell.angle_gamma   90.00
#
_symmetry.space_group_name_H-M   'P 1'
#
loop_
_entity.id
_entity.type
_entity.pdbx_description
1 polymer ?
#
loop_
_entity_poly.entity_id
_entity_poly.type
_entity_poly.pdbx_seq_one_letter_code
_entity_poly.pdbx_strand_id
1 'polypeptide(L)'
;MASRGGPSMRFPRWGGAAGGRIQRVKTHVIPFTDHSGREALMVFDGWVSCPLPPLFSFAIYFTHPEVTPETVKPVEVLEAIKRKTPFDSSCSIRLELYFLPAPDVDSSDDDCIAHYRKEKAAREDYTRQIQDLENSATDDDDEEQQQGGASVHGDDQARQLPGLVPSYIDRPSSDYYHGIIFRYPGADWSTDKRLARRIYLDRISEEEYARVTEGNDEFYRLPPVYVSPMPFQESNTTEVGERFVGMAMFDAANARTKNETISPWQEARERGWKSW
;
A
#
# COMPACT_ATOMS: atom_id res chain seq x y z
N MET A 1 7.77 -23.14 73.23
CA MET A 1 7.09 -22.45 72.11
C MET A 1 7.61 -23.05 70.80
N ALA A 2 6.70 -23.56 69.96
CA ALA A 2 6.82 -23.91 68.52
C ALA A 2 5.86 -25.10 68.26
N SER A 3 4.58 -24.89 67.99
CA SER A 3 3.91 -24.40 66.76
C SER A 3 3.94 -25.38 65.58
N ARG A 4 2.84 -26.16 65.52
CA ARG A 4 1.99 -26.56 64.38
C ARG A 4 2.62 -26.69 62.98
N GLY A 5 2.49 -27.91 62.43
CA GLY A 5 2.63 -28.21 61.01
C GLY A 5 1.59 -27.49 60.15
N GLY A 6 2.05 -27.01 58.99
CA GLY A 6 1.24 -26.44 57.93
C GLY A 6 1.22 -27.36 56.69
N PRO A 7 0.13 -27.35 55.90
CA PRO A 7 -0.04 -28.25 54.77
C PRO A 7 0.83 -27.85 53.57
N SER A 8 1.39 -28.87 52.92
CA SER A 8 2.09 -28.79 51.64
C SER A 8 1.12 -28.36 50.54
N MET A 9 1.16 -27.08 50.14
CA MET A 9 0.52 -26.62 48.91
C MET A 9 1.43 -26.94 47.73
N ARG A 10 1.05 -27.96 46.97
CA ARG A 10 1.53 -28.17 45.60
C ARG A 10 0.93 -27.09 44.72
N PHE A 11 1.75 -26.14 44.29
CA PHE A 11 1.38 -25.27 43.17
C PHE A 11 1.38 -26.13 41.89
N PRO A 12 0.32 -26.09 41.07
CA PRO A 12 0.38 -26.66 39.74
C PRO A 12 1.40 -25.86 38.93
N ARG A 13 2.48 -26.56 38.55
CA ARG A 13 3.44 -26.15 37.54
C ARG A 13 2.66 -25.99 36.23
N TRP A 14 2.25 -24.76 35.92
CA TRP A 14 1.78 -24.40 34.59
C TRP A 14 2.96 -24.60 33.63
N GLY A 15 2.95 -25.75 32.96
CA GLY A 15 3.64 -25.95 31.71
C GLY A 15 2.94 -25.16 30.61
N GLY A 16 3.71 -24.86 29.57
CA GLY A 16 3.20 -24.21 28.38
C GLY A 16 3.78 -22.82 28.19
N ALA A 17 5.11 -22.75 28.01
CA ALA A 17 5.65 -21.74 27.13
C ALA A 17 5.04 -21.99 25.74
N ALA A 18 3.92 -21.32 25.44
CA ALA A 18 3.58 -21.01 24.06
C ALA A 18 4.68 -20.05 23.59
N GLY A 19 5.78 -20.64 23.12
CA GLY A 19 6.82 -19.90 22.43
C GLY A 19 6.17 -19.30 21.19
N GLY A 20 5.66 -18.08 21.32
CA GLY A 20 5.29 -17.27 20.18
C GLY A 20 6.51 -17.24 19.28
N ARG A 21 6.42 -17.91 18.13
CA ARG A 21 7.48 -17.80 17.11
C ARG A 21 7.65 -16.32 16.87
N ILE A 22 8.83 -15.78 17.20
CA ILE A 22 9.19 -14.42 16.83
C ILE A 22 9.11 -14.36 15.32
N GLN A 23 8.02 -13.79 14.80
CA GLN A 23 7.82 -13.62 13.38
C GLN A 23 8.74 -12.51 12.92
N ARG A 24 9.65 -12.85 12.00
CA ARG A 24 10.58 -11.90 11.42
C ARG A 24 9.86 -11.16 10.30
N VAL A 25 9.80 -9.83 10.42
CA VAL A 25 9.39 -8.92 9.35
C VAL A 25 10.61 -8.60 8.50
N LYS A 26 10.43 -8.49 7.19
CA LYS A 26 11.42 -7.93 6.27
C LYS A 26 10.71 -7.09 5.20
N THR A 27 11.47 -6.23 4.53
CA THR A 27 11.03 -5.60 3.29
C THR A 27 11.15 -6.60 2.14
N HIS A 28 10.05 -6.77 1.40
CA HIS A 28 10.00 -7.54 0.17
C HIS A 28 10.09 -6.59 -1.02
N VAL A 29 10.86 -7.01 -2.03
CA VAL A 29 10.97 -6.35 -3.34
C VAL A 29 10.63 -7.41 -4.37
N ILE A 30 9.54 -7.21 -5.10
CA ILE A 30 9.03 -8.16 -6.09
C ILE A 30 9.03 -7.46 -7.45
N PRO A 31 9.88 -7.89 -8.41
CA PRO A 31 9.79 -7.39 -9.78
C PRO A 31 8.50 -7.91 -10.44
N PHE A 32 7.88 -7.08 -11.26
CA PHE A 32 6.72 -7.44 -12.07
C PHE A 32 6.75 -6.72 -13.41
N THR A 33 5.92 -7.18 -14.33
CA THR A 33 5.75 -6.56 -15.64
C THR A 33 4.46 -5.74 -15.64
N ASP A 34 4.56 -4.44 -15.97
CA ASP A 34 3.39 -3.57 -16.10
C ASP A 34 2.55 -3.91 -17.34
N HIS A 35 1.39 -3.26 -17.49
CA HIS A 35 0.49 -3.47 -18.63
C HIS A 35 1.15 -3.20 -20.00
N SER A 36 2.26 -2.46 -20.03
CA SER A 36 2.99 -2.12 -21.26
C SER A 36 4.17 -3.04 -21.55
N GLY A 37 4.41 -4.05 -20.70
CA GLY A 37 5.51 -4.98 -20.86
C GLY A 37 6.83 -4.50 -20.25
N ARG A 38 6.85 -3.39 -19.49
CA ARG A 38 8.06 -2.87 -18.85
C ARG A 38 8.21 -3.42 -17.44
N GLU A 39 9.45 -3.51 -16.99
CA GLU A 39 9.75 -3.90 -15.63
C GLU A 39 9.40 -2.79 -14.64
N ALA A 40 8.75 -3.20 -13.54
CA ALA A 40 8.37 -2.38 -12.41
C ALA A 40 8.64 -3.15 -11.11
N LEU A 41 8.66 -2.44 -9.98
CA LEU A 41 8.95 -3.03 -8.67
C LEU A 41 7.80 -2.82 -7.69
N MET A 42 7.42 -3.87 -6.98
CA MET A 42 6.53 -3.79 -5.82
C MET A 42 7.35 -3.89 -4.54
N VAL A 43 7.13 -2.96 -3.59
CA VAL A 43 7.91 -2.86 -2.35
C VAL A 43 6.99 -2.73 -1.15
N PHE A 44 7.15 -3.58 -0.13
CA PHE A 44 6.34 -3.55 1.09
C PHE A 44 7.03 -4.29 2.23
N ASP A 45 6.60 -4.03 3.46
CA ASP A 45 7.02 -4.84 4.62
C ASP A 45 6.05 -6.00 4.84
N GLY A 46 6.59 -7.17 5.11
CA GLY A 46 5.79 -8.38 5.36
C GLY A 46 6.55 -9.43 6.15
N TRP A 47 5.89 -10.53 6.49
CA TRP A 47 6.56 -11.63 7.17
C TRP A 47 7.50 -12.37 6.21
N VAL A 48 8.64 -12.83 6.72
CA VAL A 48 9.57 -13.64 5.92
C VAL A 48 8.89 -14.90 5.38
N SER A 49 8.01 -15.51 6.16
CA SER A 49 7.30 -16.76 5.81
C SER A 49 6.05 -16.56 4.94
N CYS A 50 5.56 -15.33 4.82
CA CYS A 50 4.34 -15.00 4.09
C CYS A 50 4.54 -13.66 3.37
N PRO A 51 4.99 -13.68 2.11
CA PRO A 51 5.25 -12.49 1.31
C PRO A 51 3.96 -11.91 0.69
N LEU A 52 2.84 -11.92 1.42
CA LEU A 52 1.56 -11.41 0.92
C LEU A 52 1.57 -9.87 0.89
N PRO A 53 1.46 -9.22 -0.28
CA PRO A 53 1.48 -7.76 -0.35
C PRO A 53 0.21 -7.12 0.24
N PRO A 54 0.32 -5.99 0.96
CA PRO A 54 -0.85 -5.20 1.38
C PRO A 54 -1.70 -4.74 0.20
N LEU A 55 -3.03 -4.63 0.37
CA LEU A 55 -3.93 -4.22 -0.71
C LEU A 55 -3.86 -2.72 -1.02
N PHE A 56 -3.68 -1.87 -0.02
CA PHE A 56 -3.57 -0.43 -0.22
C PHE A 56 -2.21 -0.07 -0.82
N SER A 57 -2.22 0.59 -1.98
CA SER A 57 -1.00 0.84 -2.78
C SER A 57 -0.83 2.31 -3.14
N PHE A 58 0.41 2.71 -3.44
CA PHE A 58 0.73 3.97 -4.10
C PHE A 58 1.66 3.73 -5.29
N ALA A 59 1.36 4.38 -6.42
CA ALA A 59 2.24 4.38 -7.57
C ALA A 59 3.25 5.55 -7.48
N ILE A 60 4.53 5.24 -7.63
CA ILE A 60 5.64 6.20 -7.72
C ILE A 60 6.31 6.02 -9.09
N TYR A 61 6.36 7.08 -9.87
CA TYR A 61 7.00 7.12 -11.18
C TYR A 61 8.37 7.79 -11.07
N PHE A 62 9.42 7.05 -11.38
CA PHE A 62 10.74 7.61 -11.62
C PHE A 62 10.87 7.91 -13.12
N THR A 63 11.14 9.18 -13.43
CA THR A 63 11.08 9.69 -14.81
C THR A 63 12.41 10.18 -15.34
N HIS A 64 13.46 10.15 -14.53
CA HIS A 64 14.81 10.45 -15.01
C HIS A 64 15.35 9.30 -15.88
N PRO A 65 15.92 9.56 -17.08
CA PRO A 65 16.38 8.51 -17.99
C PRO A 65 17.43 7.54 -17.43
N GLU A 66 18.20 7.97 -16.43
CA GLU A 66 19.24 7.14 -15.80
C GLU A 66 18.73 6.30 -14.61
N VAL A 67 17.47 6.47 -14.22
CA VAL A 67 16.87 5.71 -13.11
C VAL A 67 16.26 4.42 -13.65
N THR A 68 16.71 3.30 -13.11
CA THR A 68 16.29 1.94 -13.48
C THR A 68 15.92 1.15 -12.22
N PRO A 69 15.30 -0.04 -12.35
CA PRO A 69 15.02 -0.92 -11.21
C PRO A 69 16.25 -1.20 -10.31
N GLU A 70 17.44 -1.27 -10.90
CA GLU A 70 18.69 -1.56 -10.19
C GLU A 70 19.24 -0.34 -9.44
N THR A 71 19.02 0.87 -9.95
CA THR A 71 19.63 2.09 -9.39
C THR A 71 18.75 2.77 -8.34
N VAL A 72 17.44 2.50 -8.33
CA VAL A 72 16.47 3.21 -7.47
C VAL A 72 16.54 2.86 -5.99
N LYS A 73 17.20 1.76 -5.60
CA LYS A 73 17.31 1.30 -4.20
C LYS A 73 15.92 1.20 -3.52
N PRO A 74 15.05 0.27 -3.96
CA PRO A 74 13.63 0.20 -3.55
C PRO A 74 13.41 0.11 -2.04
N VAL A 75 14.29 -0.61 -1.31
CA VAL A 75 14.20 -0.72 0.16
C VAL A 75 14.41 0.64 0.81
N GLU A 76 15.41 1.39 0.38
CA GLU A 76 15.70 2.73 0.90
C GLU A 76 14.56 3.71 0.59
N VAL A 77 13.88 3.56 -0.56
CA VAL A 77 12.67 4.34 -0.89
C VAL A 77 11.59 4.11 0.16
N LEU A 78 11.23 2.85 0.43
CA LEU A 78 10.20 2.54 1.44
C LEU A 78 10.61 3.04 2.83
N GLU A 79 11.87 2.88 3.21
CA GLU A 79 12.39 3.41 4.48
C GLU A 79 12.27 4.93 4.56
N ALA A 80 12.58 5.66 3.48
CA ALA A 80 12.43 7.11 3.41
C ALA A 80 10.97 7.57 3.50
N ILE A 81 10.05 6.84 2.86
CA ILE A 81 8.61 7.06 2.97
C ILE A 81 8.12 6.87 4.41
N LYS A 82 8.63 5.85 5.12
CA LYS A 82 8.18 5.55 6.49
C LYS A 82 8.86 6.39 7.56
N ARG A 83 10.06 6.92 7.29
CA ARG A 83 10.85 7.68 8.27
C ARG A 83 10.07 8.90 8.78
N LYS A 84 9.95 8.99 10.11
CA LYS A 84 9.21 10.04 10.83
C LYS A 84 7.76 10.25 10.35
N THR A 85 7.16 9.19 9.83
CA THR A 85 5.70 9.11 9.63
C THR A 85 5.09 8.20 10.70
N PRO A 86 3.77 8.27 10.94
CA PRO A 86 3.09 7.35 11.84
C PRO A 86 2.77 5.98 11.19
N PHE A 87 3.45 5.58 10.11
CA PHE A 87 3.31 4.24 9.55
C PHE A 87 3.77 3.18 10.57
N ASP A 88 2.82 2.46 11.15
CA ASP A 88 3.03 1.33 12.05
C ASP A 88 2.38 0.05 11.48
N SER A 89 2.33 -1.03 12.27
CA SER A 89 1.71 -2.29 11.83
C SER A 89 0.20 -2.18 11.55
N SER A 90 -0.47 -1.09 11.97
CA SER A 90 -1.88 -0.84 11.70
C SER A 90 -2.13 -0.09 10.37
N CYS A 91 -1.06 0.38 9.71
CA CYS A 91 -1.13 1.05 8.42
C CYS A 91 -0.12 0.39 7.45
N SER A 92 -0.50 -0.80 6.95
CA SER A 92 0.30 -1.53 5.96
C SER A 92 -0.02 -1.05 4.54
N ILE A 93 1.00 -0.59 3.83
CA ILE A 93 0.91 -0.15 2.43
C ILE A 93 1.91 -0.90 1.57
N ARG A 94 1.67 -0.94 0.26
CA ARG A 94 2.68 -1.29 -0.74
C ARG A 94 2.99 -0.10 -1.65
N LEU A 95 4.22 -0.02 -2.10
CA LEU A 95 4.65 0.91 -3.14
C LEU A 95 4.79 0.16 -4.45
N GLU A 96 4.36 0.77 -5.54
CA GLU A 96 4.57 0.28 -6.91
C GLU A 96 5.41 1.31 -7.65
N LEU A 97 6.66 0.94 -7.96
CA LEU A 97 7.66 1.79 -8.55
C LEU A 97 7.71 1.52 -10.07
N TYR A 98 7.41 2.54 -10.85
CA TYR A 98 7.39 2.51 -12.31
C TYR A 98 8.52 3.36 -12.87
N PHE A 99 9.12 2.91 -13.98
CA PHE A 99 10.24 3.57 -14.63
C PHE A 99 9.81 4.05 -16.02
N LEU A 100 9.44 5.32 -16.11
CA LEU A 100 8.96 5.95 -17.33
C LEU A 100 9.86 7.16 -17.67
N PRO A 101 10.98 6.94 -18.36
CA PRO A 101 11.86 8.02 -18.78
C PRO A 101 11.11 9.12 -19.53
N ALA A 102 11.25 10.35 -19.05
CA ALA A 102 10.74 11.55 -19.70
C ALA A 102 11.93 12.34 -20.32
N PRO A 103 11.75 12.96 -21.48
CA PRO A 103 12.82 13.67 -22.18
C PRO A 103 13.30 14.92 -21.43
N ASP A 104 12.43 15.53 -20.63
CA ASP A 104 12.73 16.69 -19.80
C ASP A 104 12.08 16.57 -18.40
N VAL A 105 12.70 17.18 -17.41
CA VAL A 105 12.19 17.34 -16.04
C VAL A 105 10.83 18.05 -16.07
N ASP A 106 10.67 19.04 -16.95
CA ASP A 106 9.44 19.82 -17.11
C ASP A 106 8.42 19.16 -18.06
N SER A 107 8.67 17.92 -18.48
CA SER A 107 7.70 17.15 -19.27
C SER A 107 6.36 17.03 -18.53
N SER A 108 5.29 16.98 -19.31
CA SER A 108 3.93 16.82 -18.77
C SER A 108 3.81 15.55 -17.91
N ASP A 109 2.91 15.60 -16.92
CA ASP A 109 2.56 14.45 -16.09
C ASP A 109 1.60 13.47 -16.81
N ASP A 110 1.16 13.82 -18.03
CA ASP A 110 0.17 13.08 -18.81
C ASP A 110 0.56 11.62 -19.07
N ASP A 111 1.84 11.34 -19.34
CA ASP A 111 2.31 9.99 -19.60
C ASP A 111 2.18 9.10 -18.35
N CYS A 112 2.50 9.63 -17.16
CA CYS A 112 2.32 8.92 -15.89
C CYS A 112 0.84 8.70 -15.58
N ILE A 113 -0.01 9.70 -15.85
CA ILE A 113 -1.47 9.61 -15.66
C ILE A 113 -2.08 8.56 -16.60
N ALA A 114 -1.72 8.61 -17.88
CA ALA A 114 -2.20 7.66 -18.89
C ALA A 114 -1.73 6.24 -18.57
N HIS A 115 -0.48 6.08 -18.14
CA HIS A 115 0.05 4.80 -17.69
C HIS A 115 -0.75 4.26 -16.50
N TYR A 116 -0.94 5.07 -15.45
CA TYR A 116 -1.68 4.67 -14.25
C TYR A 116 -3.10 4.20 -14.56
N ARG A 117 -3.82 4.93 -15.43
CA ARG A 117 -5.18 4.56 -15.83
C ARG A 117 -5.24 3.23 -16.59
N LYS A 118 -4.28 2.98 -17.48
CA LYS A 118 -4.19 1.70 -18.20
C LYS A 118 -3.84 0.55 -17.27
N GLU A 119 -2.93 0.78 -16.32
CA GLU A 119 -2.58 -0.20 -15.29
C GLU A 119 -3.80 -0.56 -14.42
N LYS A 120 -4.55 0.46 -13.97
CA LYS A 120 -5.80 0.27 -13.21
C LYS A 120 -6.87 -0.45 -14.00
N ALA A 121 -6.99 -0.16 -15.30
CA ALA A 121 -7.92 -0.88 -16.17
C ALA A 121 -7.50 -2.35 -16.41
N ALA A 122 -6.20 -2.64 -16.46
CA ALA A 122 -5.68 -3.99 -16.69
C ALA A 122 -5.78 -4.90 -15.45
N ARG A 123 -5.60 -4.33 -14.26
CA ARG A 123 -5.55 -5.07 -12.98
C ARG A 123 -6.81 -4.97 -12.15
N GLU A 124 -7.73 -4.09 -12.53
CA GLU A 124 -8.90 -3.71 -11.74
C GLU A 124 -8.48 -3.13 -10.37
N ASP A 125 -9.41 -3.07 -9.42
CA ASP A 125 -9.14 -2.59 -8.06
C ASP A 125 -9.08 -3.74 -7.03
N TYR A 126 -8.62 -3.42 -5.82
CA TYR A 126 -8.39 -4.45 -4.80
C TYR A 126 -9.66 -5.12 -4.25
N THR A 127 -10.86 -4.65 -4.60
CA THR A 127 -12.11 -5.16 -4.02
C THR A 127 -12.37 -6.60 -4.45
N ARG A 128 -11.91 -6.97 -5.65
CA ARG A 128 -11.95 -8.34 -6.13
C ARG A 128 -11.20 -9.31 -5.23
N GLN A 129 -10.01 -8.94 -4.74
CA GLN A 129 -9.22 -9.77 -3.84
C GLN A 129 -9.89 -9.98 -2.48
N ILE A 130 -10.61 -8.96 -1.99
CA ILE A 130 -11.42 -9.09 -0.76
C ILE A 130 -12.57 -10.07 -1.01
N GLN A 131 -13.24 -9.94 -2.16
CA GLN A 131 -14.34 -10.83 -2.52
C GLN A 131 -13.88 -12.28 -2.75
N ASP A 132 -12.72 -12.48 -3.37
CA ASP A 132 -12.12 -13.81 -3.57
C ASP A 132 -11.78 -14.47 -2.23
N LEU A 133 -11.28 -13.69 -1.26
CA LEU A 133 -11.05 -14.15 0.11
C LEU A 133 -12.36 -14.54 0.80
N GLU A 134 -13.40 -13.71 0.71
CA GLU A 134 -14.72 -13.99 1.28
C GLU A 134 -15.34 -15.28 0.71
N ASN A 135 -15.27 -15.46 -0.61
CA ASN A 135 -15.78 -16.66 -1.28
C ASN A 135 -14.98 -17.92 -0.90
N SER A 136 -13.66 -17.80 -0.73
CA SER A 136 -12.85 -18.94 -0.25
C SER A 136 -13.23 -19.39 1.16
N ALA A 137 -13.81 -18.50 1.98
CA ALA A 137 -14.28 -18.84 3.31
C ALA A 137 -15.55 -19.72 3.28
N THR A 138 -16.42 -19.47 2.30
CA THR A 138 -17.72 -20.17 2.21
C THR A 138 -17.58 -21.57 1.64
N ASP A 139 -16.58 -21.81 0.80
CA ASP A 139 -16.33 -23.14 0.23
C ASP A 139 -15.78 -24.12 1.28
N ASP A 140 -15.01 -23.62 2.27
CA ASP A 140 -14.47 -24.44 3.38
C ASP A 140 -15.58 -24.96 4.34
N ASP A 141 -16.73 -24.28 4.41
CA ASP A 141 -17.86 -24.67 5.27
C ASP A 141 -18.76 -25.77 4.63
N ASP A 142 -18.70 -25.96 3.32
CA ASP A 142 -19.46 -26.98 2.58
C ASP A 142 -18.67 -28.29 2.32
N GLU A 143 -17.37 -28.33 2.64
CA GLU A 143 -16.47 -29.45 2.34
C GLU A 143 -16.34 -30.53 3.44
N GLU A 144 -17.27 -30.61 4.41
CA GLU A 144 -17.32 -31.76 5.34
C GLU A 144 -17.76 -33.10 4.68
N GLN A 145 -17.92 -33.17 3.34
CA GLN A 145 -18.32 -34.40 2.64
C GLN A 145 -17.45 -34.91 1.48
N GLN A 146 -16.27 -34.36 1.17
CA GLN A 146 -15.39 -35.00 0.17
C GLN A 146 -13.94 -35.14 0.64
N GLN A 147 -13.66 -36.32 1.20
CA GLN A 147 -12.31 -36.82 1.42
C GLN A 147 -11.54 -36.86 0.08
N GLY A 148 -10.38 -36.18 0.06
CA GLY A 148 -9.30 -36.50 -0.89
C GLY A 148 -9.08 -35.50 -2.02
N GLY A 149 -8.95 -34.22 -1.71
CA GLY A 149 -8.43 -33.23 -2.64
C GLY A 149 -7.50 -32.26 -1.91
N ALA A 150 -6.20 -32.54 -1.91
CA ALA A 150 -5.24 -31.46 -1.68
C ALA A 150 -5.37 -30.51 -2.88
N SER A 151 -6.23 -29.49 -2.77
CA SER A 151 -6.16 -28.29 -3.59
C SER A 151 -4.88 -27.55 -3.19
N VAL A 152 -3.76 -28.11 -3.62
CA VAL A 152 -2.55 -27.35 -3.87
C VAL A 152 -2.98 -26.37 -4.96
N HIS A 153 -3.39 -25.16 -4.57
CA HIS A 153 -3.48 -24.04 -5.50
C HIS A 153 -2.16 -23.99 -6.26
N GLY A 154 -2.26 -24.43 -7.52
CA GLY A 154 -1.11 -24.81 -8.31
C GLY A 154 -0.15 -23.64 -8.46
N ASP A 155 1.13 -23.99 -8.50
CA ASP A 155 2.28 -23.14 -8.82
C ASP A 155 2.20 -22.41 -10.19
N ASP A 156 1.04 -22.42 -10.87
CA ASP A 156 0.84 -21.96 -12.26
C ASP A 156 -0.29 -20.91 -12.46
N GLN A 157 -1.00 -20.47 -11.41
CA GLN A 157 -1.69 -19.17 -11.53
C GLN A 157 -0.59 -18.10 -11.49
N ALA A 158 -0.22 -17.57 -12.67
CA ALA A 158 0.68 -16.45 -12.81
C ALA A 158 0.36 -15.42 -11.71
N ARG A 159 1.27 -15.26 -10.73
CA ARG A 159 1.09 -14.46 -9.50
C ARG A 159 0.25 -13.22 -9.79
N GLN A 160 -1.04 -13.26 -9.47
CA GLN A 160 -1.93 -12.18 -9.85
C GLN A 160 -1.54 -10.96 -9.02
N LEU A 161 -1.15 -9.89 -9.71
CA LEU A 161 -0.84 -8.65 -9.01
C LEU A 161 -2.12 -8.16 -8.34
N PRO A 162 -2.07 -7.69 -7.09
CA PRO A 162 -3.27 -7.21 -6.44
C PRO A 162 -3.79 -5.98 -7.19
N GLY A 163 -5.10 -5.77 -7.20
CA GLY A 163 -5.71 -4.62 -7.84
C GLY A 163 -5.24 -3.29 -7.23
N LEU A 164 -5.45 -2.19 -7.96
CA LEU A 164 -5.09 -0.84 -7.49
C LEU A 164 -6.16 -0.27 -6.53
N VAL A 165 -5.85 0.87 -5.91
CA VAL A 165 -6.80 1.53 -4.99
C VAL A 165 -8.01 2.05 -5.79
N PRO A 166 -9.26 1.69 -5.43
CA PRO A 166 -10.46 2.14 -6.15
C PRO A 166 -10.61 3.66 -6.04
N SER A 167 -10.40 4.21 -4.84
CA SER A 167 -10.46 5.64 -4.56
C SER A 167 -9.56 6.02 -3.38
N TYR A 168 -8.79 7.10 -3.50
CA TYR A 168 -8.04 7.70 -2.38
C TYR A 168 -8.85 8.72 -1.56
N ILE A 169 -10.14 8.90 -1.87
CA ILE A 169 -11.03 9.78 -1.11
C ILE A 169 -11.33 9.11 0.24
N ASP A 170 -10.87 9.73 1.32
CA ASP A 170 -11.21 9.36 2.68
C ASP A 170 -12.18 10.36 3.31
N ARG A 171 -11.95 11.67 3.05
CA ARG A 171 -12.77 12.76 3.58
C ARG A 171 -13.47 13.49 2.44
N PRO A 172 -14.75 13.21 2.16
CA PRO A 172 -15.49 13.83 1.06
C PRO A 172 -15.54 15.37 1.13
N SER A 173 -15.35 15.95 2.31
CA SER A 173 -15.30 17.40 2.52
C SER A 173 -13.99 18.08 2.10
N SER A 174 -12.95 17.32 1.76
CA SER A 174 -11.63 17.86 1.40
C SER A 174 -10.90 17.10 0.29
N ASP A 175 -11.30 15.86 0.01
CA ASP A 175 -10.71 15.01 -1.01
C ASP A 175 -11.67 14.89 -2.19
N TYR A 176 -11.25 15.41 -3.34
CA TYR A 176 -12.11 15.52 -4.53
C TYR A 176 -11.60 14.74 -5.74
N TYR A 177 -10.63 13.83 -5.53
CA TYR A 177 -9.96 13.09 -6.59
C TYR A 177 -9.83 11.62 -6.20
N HIS A 178 -10.26 10.73 -7.09
CA HIS A 178 -10.20 9.29 -6.86
C HIS A 178 -8.79 8.72 -7.01
N GLY A 179 -7.91 9.36 -7.78
CA GLY A 179 -6.55 8.88 -8.05
C GLY A 179 -5.47 9.78 -7.45
N ILE A 180 -4.42 9.16 -6.91
CA ILE A 180 -3.21 9.83 -6.44
C ILE A 180 -2.00 9.04 -6.95
N ILE A 181 -1.09 9.72 -7.63
CA ILE A 181 0.21 9.19 -8.03
C ILE A 181 1.32 10.16 -7.64
N PHE A 182 2.54 9.66 -7.54
CA PHE A 182 3.73 10.46 -7.27
C PHE A 182 4.70 10.34 -8.43
N ARG A 183 5.35 11.44 -8.82
CA ARG A 183 6.41 11.45 -9.82
C ARG A 183 7.67 12.07 -9.24
N TYR A 184 8.81 11.42 -9.46
CA TYR A 184 10.12 11.95 -9.15
C TYR A 184 10.95 12.11 -10.43
N PRO A 185 11.42 13.34 -10.75
CA PRO A 185 12.16 13.59 -11.99
C PRO A 185 13.69 13.60 -11.81
N GLY A 186 14.21 13.47 -10.59
CA GLY A 186 15.65 13.49 -10.32
C GLY A 186 16.33 12.14 -10.57
N ALA A 187 17.64 12.19 -10.83
CA ALA A 187 18.48 11.01 -11.06
C ALA A 187 18.75 10.20 -9.78
N ASP A 188 18.76 10.88 -8.63
CA ASP A 188 19.01 10.25 -7.33
C ASP A 188 18.09 10.88 -6.28
N TRP A 189 16.98 10.22 -5.98
CA TRP A 189 16.00 10.69 -5.01
C TRP A 189 16.56 10.85 -3.59
N SER A 190 17.67 10.17 -3.27
CA SER A 190 18.25 10.16 -1.93
C SER A 190 19.14 11.37 -1.66
N THR A 191 19.71 11.98 -2.70
CA THR A 191 20.63 13.12 -2.57
C THR A 191 20.17 14.37 -3.30
N ASP A 192 19.36 14.23 -4.34
CA ASP A 192 18.83 15.36 -5.10
C ASP A 192 17.76 16.11 -4.28
N LYS A 193 17.82 17.44 -4.36
CA LYS A 193 16.89 18.37 -3.68
C LYS A 193 15.65 18.67 -4.53
N ARG A 194 15.51 18.03 -5.69
CA ARG A 194 14.29 18.14 -6.51
C ARG A 194 13.07 17.71 -5.72
N LEU A 195 11.99 18.43 -5.98
CA LEU A 195 10.68 18.13 -5.41
C LEU A 195 10.01 17.01 -6.22
N ALA A 196 9.43 16.07 -5.50
CA ALA A 196 8.46 15.14 -6.07
C ALA A 196 7.19 15.91 -6.45
N ARG A 197 6.47 15.40 -7.44
CA ARG A 197 5.17 15.92 -7.86
C ARG A 197 4.12 14.94 -7.35
N ARG A 198 3.25 15.39 -6.44
CA ARG A 198 2.03 14.67 -6.06
C ARG A 198 0.93 15.07 -7.03
N ILE A 199 0.38 14.11 -7.75
CA ILE A 199 -0.59 14.33 -8.81
C ILE A 199 -1.91 13.70 -8.38
N TYR A 200 -2.93 14.52 -8.30
CA TYR A 200 -4.31 14.13 -8.07
C TYR A 200 -5.04 14.10 -9.40
N LEU A 201 -5.68 12.98 -9.70
CA LEU A 201 -6.38 12.75 -10.96
C LEU A 201 -7.74 12.11 -10.71
N ASP A 202 -8.55 12.04 -11.76
CA ASP A 202 -9.90 11.46 -11.69
C ASP A 202 -10.76 12.21 -10.66
N ARG A 203 -10.97 13.52 -10.92
CA ARG A 203 -11.84 14.35 -10.08
C ARG A 203 -13.24 13.73 -9.96
N ILE A 204 -13.88 13.92 -8.81
CA ILE A 204 -15.27 13.52 -8.60
C ILE A 204 -16.19 14.19 -9.63
N SER A 205 -17.32 13.55 -9.91
CA SER A 205 -18.37 14.09 -10.79
C SER A 205 -18.95 15.41 -10.25
N GLU A 206 -19.62 16.17 -11.10
CA GLU A 206 -20.28 17.41 -10.67
C GLU A 206 -21.41 17.13 -9.69
N GLU A 207 -22.08 15.98 -9.83
CA GLU A 207 -23.12 15.49 -8.92
C GLU A 207 -22.55 15.10 -7.55
N GLU A 208 -21.37 14.45 -7.51
CA GLU A 208 -20.66 14.19 -6.26
C GLU A 208 -20.17 15.48 -5.61
N TYR A 209 -19.60 16.40 -6.41
CA TYR A 209 -19.13 17.68 -5.92
C TYR A 209 -20.28 18.50 -5.30
N ALA A 210 -21.43 18.57 -5.97
CA ALA A 210 -22.62 19.25 -5.46
C ALA A 210 -23.10 18.66 -4.13
N ARG A 211 -23.04 17.32 -3.96
CA ARG A 211 -23.40 16.65 -2.69
C ARG A 211 -22.46 16.98 -1.55
N VAL A 212 -21.16 17.12 -1.81
CA VAL A 212 -20.16 17.40 -0.75
C VAL A 212 -20.01 18.89 -0.45
N THR A 213 -20.46 19.76 -1.35
CA THR A 213 -20.44 21.22 -1.19
C THR A 213 -21.82 21.83 -0.94
N GLU A 214 -22.85 21.01 -0.71
CA GLU A 214 -24.20 21.47 -0.41
C GLU A 214 -24.20 22.42 0.80
N GLY A 215 -24.59 23.68 0.58
CA GLY A 215 -24.55 24.75 1.58
C GLY A 215 -23.29 25.64 1.57
N ASN A 216 -22.40 25.45 0.60
CA ASN A 216 -21.22 26.30 0.38
C ASN A 216 -21.41 27.13 -0.91
N ASP A 217 -21.52 28.45 -0.78
CA ASP A 217 -21.85 29.35 -1.91
C ASP A 217 -20.69 29.55 -2.90
N GLU A 218 -19.48 29.07 -2.57
CA GLU A 218 -18.30 29.17 -3.44
C GLU A 218 -18.16 27.93 -4.33
N PHE A 219 -18.64 28.03 -5.57
CA PHE A 219 -18.43 27.00 -6.59
C PHE A 219 -17.01 27.08 -7.14
N TYR A 220 -16.07 26.35 -6.52
CA TYR A 220 -14.73 26.20 -7.07
C TYR A 220 -14.75 25.16 -8.20
N ARG A 221 -14.53 25.60 -9.44
CA ARG A 221 -14.27 24.65 -10.54
C ARG A 221 -12.96 23.93 -10.28
N LEU A 222 -13.05 22.71 -9.76
CA LEU A 222 -11.90 21.84 -9.58
C LEU A 222 -11.29 21.47 -10.94
N PRO A 223 -9.97 21.65 -11.12
CA PRO A 223 -9.32 21.25 -12.36
C PRO A 223 -9.40 19.72 -12.55
N PRO A 224 -9.33 19.21 -13.79
CA PRO A 224 -9.32 17.76 -14.03
C PRO A 224 -8.15 17.03 -13.36
N VAL A 225 -7.03 17.72 -13.20
CA VAL A 225 -5.80 17.26 -12.55
C VAL A 225 -5.29 18.37 -11.67
N TYR A 226 -4.86 18.04 -10.45
CA TYR A 226 -4.20 18.96 -9.54
C TYR A 226 -2.81 18.43 -9.19
N VAL A 227 -1.78 19.28 -9.27
CA VAL A 227 -0.40 18.89 -9.00
C VAL A 227 0.15 19.76 -7.88
N SER A 228 0.76 19.11 -6.89
CA SER A 228 1.41 19.78 -5.77
C SER A 228 2.86 19.30 -5.65
N PRO A 229 3.85 20.21 -5.68
CA PRO A 229 5.25 19.85 -5.45
C PRO A 229 5.48 19.61 -3.95
N MET A 230 6.31 18.62 -3.61
CA MET A 230 6.69 18.33 -2.23
C MET A 230 8.05 17.64 -2.12
N PRO A 231 8.75 17.78 -0.99
CA PRO A 231 9.97 17.00 -0.74
C PRO A 231 9.69 15.50 -0.86
N PHE A 232 10.58 14.75 -1.51
CA PHE A 232 10.45 13.30 -1.60
C PHE A 232 10.66 12.63 -0.24
N GLN A 233 11.73 13.01 0.45
CA GLN A 233 12.06 12.59 1.79
C GLN A 233 11.96 13.77 2.76
N GLU A 234 11.79 13.45 4.04
CA GLU A 234 11.90 14.44 5.10
C GLU A 234 13.30 15.08 5.11
N SER A 235 13.37 16.39 5.33
CA SER A 235 14.64 17.11 5.47
C SER A 235 14.84 17.59 6.92
N ASN A 236 16.06 17.94 7.29
CA ASN A 236 16.30 18.60 8.59
C ASN A 236 15.90 20.09 8.57
N THR A 237 15.53 20.63 7.40
CA THR A 237 15.16 22.04 7.18
C THR A 237 13.67 22.24 7.02
N THR A 238 12.89 21.16 6.94
CA THR A 238 11.43 21.23 6.79
C THR A 238 10.86 21.79 8.07
N GLU A 239 10.15 22.92 7.98
CA GLU A 239 9.43 23.49 9.11
C GLU A 239 8.45 22.44 9.67
N VAL A 240 8.18 22.48 10.97
CA VAL A 240 7.21 21.59 11.62
C VAL A 240 5.85 21.77 10.92
N GLY A 241 5.48 20.82 10.05
CA GLY A 241 4.27 20.87 9.24
C GLY A 241 4.46 20.75 7.73
N GLU A 242 5.69 20.86 7.21
CA GLU A 242 5.95 20.62 5.78
C GLU A 242 5.78 19.14 5.44
N ARG A 243 4.74 18.84 4.66
CA ARG A 243 4.39 17.48 4.22
C ARG A 243 5.34 17.03 3.11
N PHE A 244 6.15 16.00 3.37
CA PHE A 244 6.86 15.22 2.35
C PHE A 244 6.00 14.05 1.86
N VAL A 245 6.46 13.33 0.82
CA VAL A 245 5.71 12.23 0.19
C VAL A 245 5.22 11.20 1.22
N GLY A 246 6.04 10.81 2.19
CA GLY A 246 5.66 9.84 3.21
C GLY A 246 4.47 10.27 4.06
N MET A 247 4.47 11.52 4.55
CA MET A 247 3.34 12.04 5.32
C MET A 247 2.07 12.15 4.47
N ALA A 248 2.21 12.54 3.20
CA ALA A 248 1.10 12.61 2.25
C ALA A 248 0.47 11.24 1.97
N MET A 249 1.29 10.20 1.86
CA MET A 249 0.83 8.81 1.73
C MET A 249 0.14 8.32 3.00
N PHE A 250 0.69 8.65 4.18
CA PHE A 250 0.08 8.27 5.45
C PHE A 250 -1.31 8.90 5.61
N ASP A 251 -1.45 10.20 5.35
CA ASP A 251 -2.72 10.92 5.45
C ASP A 251 -3.78 10.31 4.52
N ALA A 252 -3.40 9.88 3.32
CA ALA A 252 -4.31 9.27 2.34
C ALA A 252 -4.65 7.80 2.64
N ALA A 253 -3.75 7.05 3.30
CA ALA A 253 -3.93 5.62 3.54
C ALA A 253 -4.56 5.30 4.90
N ASN A 254 -4.25 6.06 5.95
CA ASN A 254 -4.43 5.64 7.33
C ASN A 254 -5.85 5.16 7.68
N ALA A 255 -6.88 5.88 7.28
CA ALA A 255 -8.26 5.52 7.60
C ALA A 255 -8.77 4.34 6.74
N ARG A 256 -8.59 4.40 5.42
CA ARG A 256 -8.93 3.30 4.48
C ARG A 256 -8.21 2.00 4.84
N THR A 257 -6.92 2.06 5.14
CA THR A 257 -6.16 0.87 5.50
C THR A 257 -6.73 0.22 6.77
N LYS A 258 -7.07 1.02 7.78
CA LYS A 258 -7.64 0.53 9.04
C LYS A 258 -9.05 -0.04 8.89
N ASN A 259 -9.87 0.58 8.04
CA ASN A 259 -11.29 0.25 7.94
C ASN A 259 -11.59 -0.82 6.88
N GLU A 260 -10.79 -0.90 5.81
CA GLU A 260 -11.12 -1.71 4.63
C GLU A 260 -10.09 -2.81 4.35
N THR A 261 -8.78 -2.49 4.37
CA THR A 261 -7.80 -3.43 3.80
C THR A 261 -7.01 -4.24 4.82
N ILE A 262 -6.85 -3.77 6.06
CA ILE A 262 -5.99 -4.45 7.04
C ILE A 262 -6.59 -5.78 7.48
N SER A 263 -7.90 -5.84 7.72
CA SER A 263 -8.56 -7.06 8.19
C SER A 263 -8.52 -8.17 7.14
N PRO A 264 -8.95 -7.94 5.88
CA PRO A 264 -8.83 -8.95 4.84
C PRO A 264 -7.38 -9.41 4.60
N TRP A 265 -6.42 -8.48 4.62
CA TRP A 265 -5.01 -8.84 4.45
C TRP A 265 -4.46 -9.69 5.60
N GLN A 266 -4.82 -9.39 6.84
CA GLN A 266 -4.42 -10.20 8.00
C GLN A 266 -5.04 -11.59 7.94
N GLU A 267 -6.30 -11.68 7.56
CA GLU A 267 -7.03 -12.94 7.40
C GLU A 267 -6.43 -13.82 6.29
N ALA A 268 -6.22 -13.28 5.09
CA ALA A 268 -5.56 -14.01 4.00
C ALA A 268 -4.18 -14.54 4.44
N ARG A 269 -3.41 -13.71 5.15
CA ARG A 269 -2.12 -14.11 5.73
C ARG A 269 -2.26 -15.24 6.74
N GLU A 270 -3.25 -15.20 7.62
CA GLU A 270 -3.52 -16.22 8.63
C GLU A 270 -3.97 -17.55 8.00
N ARG A 271 -4.70 -17.48 6.88
CA ARG A 271 -5.02 -18.62 6.01
C ARG A 271 -3.82 -19.13 5.19
N GLY A 272 -2.66 -18.49 5.32
CA GLY A 272 -1.41 -18.93 4.69
C GLY A 272 -1.24 -18.51 3.23
N TRP A 273 -2.05 -17.57 2.73
CA TRP A 273 -1.91 -17.03 1.38
C TRP A 273 -0.53 -16.38 1.22
N LYS A 274 0.11 -16.58 0.07
CA LYS A 274 1.42 -16.00 -0.26
C LYS A 274 1.37 -14.98 -1.39
N SER A 275 0.25 -14.96 -2.11
CA SER A 275 -0.13 -14.02 -3.15
C SER A 275 -1.65 -13.85 -3.07
N TRP A 276 -2.17 -12.82 -3.74
CA TRP A 276 -3.60 -12.70 -4.01
C TRP A 276 -3.97 -13.44 -5.28
#